data_AF-A0A831T223-F1
#
_entry.id   AF-A0A831T223-F1
#
_cell.length_a   1.000
_cell.length_b   1.000
_cell.length_c   1.000
_cell.angle_alpha   90.00
_cell.angle_beta   90.00
_cell.angle_gamma   90.00
#
_symmetry.space_group_name_H-M   'P 1'
#
loop_
_entity.id
_entity.type
_entity.pdbx_description
1 polymer ?
#
loop_
_entity_poly.entity_id
_entity_poly.type
_entity_poly.pdbx_seq_one_letter_code
_entity_poly.pdbx_strand_id
1 'polypeptide(L)'
;MLWILFLIMIIIQKDSLQEVKLSFQSSEYLFQRGSVVLVRVDPLEFPDQAREVRPVQLLNGRVEKVTIPGPGRFIAVLENVQTVRLRDNKQFEVARIIIKGFEITEENLKPGSVEVSITARGEFRVIAVDQYGKAVPDLAVLVNNTSTTFKLKTNKEGEVILLGNPDDYHIEIIDGPASIQLKILPL
;
A
#
# COMPACT_ATOMS: atom_id res chain seq x y z
N MET A 1 -49.43 -23.25 -15.53
CA MET A 1 -48.22 -24.05 -15.23
C MET A 1 -47.08 -23.60 -16.16
N LEU A 2 -46.68 -22.31 -16.06
CA LEU A 2 -45.74 -21.69 -17.00
C LEU A 2 -45.12 -20.40 -16.40
N TRP A 3 -44.64 -20.44 -15.15
CA TRP A 3 -44.11 -19.25 -14.47
C TRP A 3 -42.89 -19.49 -13.58
N ILE A 4 -42.33 -20.72 -13.55
CA ILE A 4 -41.20 -21.07 -12.65
C ILE A 4 -39.84 -21.01 -13.37
N LEU A 5 -39.81 -20.82 -14.70
CA LEU A 5 -38.55 -20.80 -15.47
C LEU A 5 -37.86 -19.42 -15.56
N PHE A 6 -38.45 -18.35 -15.01
CA PHE A 6 -37.80 -17.04 -14.94
C PHE A 6 -37.04 -16.79 -13.64
N LEU A 7 -37.11 -17.70 -12.66
CA LEU A 7 -36.51 -17.50 -11.34
C LEU A 7 -35.07 -18.06 -11.19
N ILE A 8 -34.53 -18.72 -12.22
CA ILE A 8 -33.14 -19.23 -12.24
C ILE A 8 -32.34 -18.56 -13.37
N MET A 9 -32.64 -17.28 -13.60
CA MET A 9 -31.65 -16.33 -14.12
C MET A 9 -31.10 -15.53 -12.94
N ILE A 10 -30.80 -16.22 -11.83
CA ILE A 10 -29.70 -15.80 -10.96
C ILE A 10 -28.48 -15.92 -11.85
N ILE A 11 -28.23 -14.84 -12.59
CA ILE A 11 -27.02 -14.58 -13.31
C ILE A 11 -25.93 -14.72 -12.24
N ILE A 12 -25.30 -15.88 -12.21
CA ILE A 12 -23.93 -16.02 -11.72
C ILE A 12 -23.16 -15.15 -12.70
N GLN A 13 -23.10 -13.85 -12.41
CA GLN A 13 -22.27 -12.90 -13.11
C GLN A 13 -20.87 -13.34 -12.72
N LYS A 14 -20.35 -14.27 -13.52
CA LYS A 14 -19.01 -14.81 -13.34
C LYS A 14 -18.10 -13.59 -13.43
N ASP A 15 -17.56 -13.16 -12.28
CA ASP A 15 -16.65 -12.02 -12.16
C ASP A 15 -15.61 -12.13 -13.27
N SER A 16 -15.85 -11.46 -14.38
CA SER A 16 -14.97 -11.55 -15.53
C SER A 16 -13.76 -10.72 -15.16
N LEU A 17 -12.65 -11.42 -14.93
CA LEU A 17 -11.38 -10.78 -14.64
C LEU A 17 -11.03 -9.79 -15.75
N GLN A 18 -10.87 -8.51 -15.39
CA GLN A 18 -10.54 -7.41 -16.29
C GLN A 18 -9.11 -6.94 -16.03
N GLU A 19 -8.39 -6.59 -17.10
CA GLU A 19 -7.04 -6.05 -17.00
C GLU A 19 -7.09 -4.52 -16.99
N VAL A 20 -6.37 -3.92 -16.04
CA VAL A 20 -6.29 -2.47 -15.90
C VAL A 20 -4.84 -2.03 -15.67
N LYS A 21 -4.51 -0.82 -16.14
CA LYS A 21 -3.27 -0.11 -15.87
C LYS A 21 -3.47 0.85 -14.71
N LEU A 22 -2.53 0.90 -13.79
CA LEU A 22 -2.56 1.89 -12.69
C LEU A 22 -1.43 2.90 -12.86
N SER A 23 -1.72 4.17 -12.60
CA SER A 23 -0.73 5.25 -12.52
C SER A 23 -0.83 5.96 -11.17
N PHE A 24 0.18 5.79 -10.33
CA PHE A 24 0.31 6.42 -9.02
C PHE A 24 0.99 7.78 -9.15
N GLN A 25 0.33 8.83 -8.65
CA GLN A 25 0.81 10.20 -8.78
C GLN A 25 0.88 10.89 -7.42
N SER A 26 1.91 11.72 -7.22
CA SER A 26 2.05 12.58 -6.05
C SER A 26 2.60 13.93 -6.48
N SER A 27 2.22 14.99 -5.77
CA SER A 27 2.80 16.33 -5.95
C SER A 27 4.17 16.49 -5.28
N GLU A 28 4.55 15.58 -4.38
CA GLU A 28 5.78 15.67 -3.60
C GLU A 28 6.84 14.62 -3.99
N TYR A 29 6.41 13.52 -4.61
CA TYR A 29 7.25 12.34 -4.82
C TYR A 29 7.11 11.73 -6.22
N LEU A 30 8.22 11.21 -6.74
CA LEU A 30 8.25 10.29 -7.88
C LEU A 30 8.52 8.88 -7.39
N PHE A 31 7.71 7.92 -7.83
CA PHE A 31 7.88 6.51 -7.51
C PHE A 31 8.59 5.81 -8.67
N GLN A 32 9.77 5.24 -8.43
CA GLN A 32 10.60 4.66 -9.50
C GLN A 32 10.37 3.16 -9.67
N ARG A 33 10.34 2.41 -8.57
CA ARG A 33 10.08 0.97 -8.58
C ARG A 33 9.57 0.49 -7.24
N GLY A 34 8.91 -0.66 -7.22
CA GLY A 34 8.43 -1.33 -6.02
C GLY A 34 7.46 -2.44 -6.38
N SER A 35 6.59 -2.80 -5.45
CA SER A 35 5.45 -3.68 -5.71
C SER A 35 4.16 -3.05 -5.23
N VAL A 36 3.05 -3.45 -5.84
CA VAL A 36 1.70 -3.02 -5.50
C VAL A 36 0.87 -4.27 -5.25
N VAL A 37 0.13 -4.28 -4.15
CA VAL A 37 -0.95 -5.22 -3.87
C VAL A 37 -2.26 -4.44 -3.90
N LEU A 38 -3.25 -4.97 -4.61
CA LEU A 38 -4.60 -4.42 -4.57
C LEU A 38 -5.49 -5.29 -3.71
N VAL A 39 -6.29 -4.64 -2.88
CA VAL A 39 -7.28 -5.29 -2.02
C VAL A 39 -8.64 -4.70 -2.34
N ARG A 40 -9.56 -5.51 -2.84
CA ARG A 40 -10.94 -5.06 -3.04
C ARG A 40 -11.62 -4.91 -1.69
N VAL A 41 -12.27 -3.78 -1.48
CA VAL A 41 -13.08 -3.50 -0.29
C VAL A 41 -14.54 -3.52 -0.71
N ASP A 42 -15.23 -4.62 -0.43
CA ASP A 42 -16.67 -4.69 -0.64
C ASP A 42 -17.37 -4.09 0.59
N PRO A 43 -18.27 -3.10 0.43
CA PRO A 43 -19.03 -2.55 1.55
C PRO A 43 -20.01 -3.53 2.19
N LEU A 44 -20.32 -4.66 1.53
CA LEU A 44 -21.27 -5.67 1.99
C LEU A 44 -20.61 -6.99 2.42
N GLU A 45 -19.36 -7.26 2.02
CA GLU A 45 -18.61 -8.42 2.52
C GLU A 45 -17.85 -8.04 3.80
N PHE A 46 -17.90 -8.92 4.80
CA PHE A 46 -17.14 -8.76 6.04
C PHE A 46 -15.64 -8.58 5.75
N PRO A 47 -14.89 -7.81 6.56
CA PRO A 47 -13.47 -7.51 6.33
C PRO A 47 -12.56 -8.76 6.18
N ASP A 48 -13.04 -9.94 6.60
CA ASP A 48 -12.29 -11.20 6.55
C ASP A 48 -12.29 -11.88 5.16
N GLN A 49 -13.04 -11.37 4.19
CA GLN A 49 -13.09 -11.91 2.81
C GLN A 49 -12.41 -11.01 1.76
N ALA A 50 -11.53 -10.12 2.20
CA ALA A 50 -10.74 -9.29 1.32
C ALA A 50 -10.03 -10.15 0.25
N ARG A 51 -10.44 -10.01 -1.02
CA ARG A 51 -9.80 -10.69 -2.14
C ARG A 51 -8.54 -9.92 -2.52
N GLU A 52 -7.41 -10.44 -2.07
CA GLU A 52 -6.09 -9.93 -2.43
C GLU A 52 -5.77 -10.25 -3.90
N VAL A 53 -5.42 -9.22 -4.65
CA VAL A 53 -4.80 -9.37 -5.97
C VAL A 53 -3.31 -9.56 -5.76
N ARG A 54 -2.72 -10.51 -6.49
CA ARG A 54 -1.30 -10.83 -6.40
C ARG A 54 -0.42 -9.57 -6.52
N PRO A 55 0.73 -9.53 -5.82
CA PRO A 55 1.71 -8.47 -5.99
C PRO A 55 2.08 -8.28 -7.47
N VAL A 56 2.00 -7.04 -7.93
CA VAL A 56 2.38 -6.62 -9.28
C VAL A 56 3.50 -5.59 -9.21
N GLN A 57 4.36 -5.58 -10.22
CA GLN A 57 5.51 -4.69 -10.24
C GLN A 57 5.08 -3.24 -10.51
N LEU A 58 5.59 -2.32 -9.70
CA LEU A 58 5.53 -0.89 -9.93
C LEU A 58 6.80 -0.45 -10.66
N LEU A 59 6.67 0.27 -11.78
CA LEU A 59 7.78 0.86 -12.54
C LEU A 59 7.41 2.28 -12.97
N ASN A 60 8.23 3.26 -12.61
CA ASN A 60 8.02 4.69 -12.89
C ASN A 60 6.60 5.16 -12.53
N GLY A 61 6.11 4.75 -11.35
CA GLY A 61 4.79 5.09 -10.85
C GLY A 61 3.66 4.33 -11.53
N ARG A 62 3.96 3.33 -12.37
CA ARG A 62 2.94 2.63 -13.16
C ARG A 62 2.95 1.12 -12.93
N VAL A 63 1.76 0.55 -13.04
CA VAL A 63 1.53 -0.89 -13.17
C VAL A 63 0.94 -1.11 -14.55
N GLU A 64 1.66 -1.81 -15.42
CA GLU A 64 1.24 -2.00 -16.83
C GLU A 64 0.09 -2.99 -17.00
N LYS A 65 -0.12 -3.87 -16.01
CA LYS A 65 -1.17 -4.87 -16.05
C LYS A 65 -1.45 -5.41 -14.65
N VAL A 66 -2.67 -5.21 -14.18
CA VAL A 66 -3.22 -5.88 -13.00
C VAL A 66 -4.62 -6.38 -13.31
N THR A 67 -4.94 -7.57 -12.82
CA THR A 67 -6.22 -8.21 -13.09
C THR A 67 -7.15 -8.01 -11.89
N ILE A 68 -8.32 -7.42 -12.12
CA ILE A 68 -9.33 -7.15 -11.08
C ILE A 68 -10.66 -7.83 -11.42
N PRO A 69 -11.51 -8.16 -10.43
CA PRO A 69 -12.78 -8.84 -10.67
C PRO A 69 -13.86 -7.96 -11.35
N GLY A 70 -13.69 -6.65 -11.37
CA GLY A 70 -14.65 -5.68 -11.90
C GLY A 70 -14.54 -4.33 -11.19
N PRO A 71 -15.48 -3.41 -11.44
CA PRO A 71 -15.50 -2.12 -10.73
C PRO A 71 -15.74 -2.30 -9.23
N GLY A 72 -15.32 -1.31 -8.45
CA GLY A 72 -15.50 -1.29 -7.00
C GLY A 72 -14.47 -0.44 -6.29
N ARG A 73 -14.49 -0.52 -4.96
CA ARG A 73 -13.52 0.17 -4.11
C ARG A 73 -12.31 -0.70 -3.84
N PHE A 74 -11.14 -0.07 -3.84
CA PHE A 74 -9.88 -0.75 -3.64
C PHE A 74 -9.00 0.00 -2.63
N ILE A 75 -8.15 -0.77 -1.97
CA ILE A 75 -6.98 -0.29 -1.27
C ILE A 75 -5.77 -0.74 -2.09
N ALA A 76 -4.79 0.14 -2.26
CA ALA A 76 -3.49 -0.21 -2.81
C ALA A 76 -2.45 -0.15 -1.69
N VAL A 77 -1.69 -1.24 -1.56
CA VAL A 77 -0.54 -1.32 -0.66
C VAL A 77 0.70 -1.37 -1.54
N LEU A 78 1.47 -0.29 -1.54
CA LEU A 78 2.76 -0.26 -2.22
C LEU A 78 3.85 -0.66 -1.23
N GLU A 79 4.75 -1.52 -1.63
CA GLU A 79 5.83 -2.04 -0.76
C GLU A 79 7.20 -1.87 -1.40
N ASN A 80 8.20 -1.58 -0.55
CA ASN A 80 9.60 -1.40 -0.92
C ASN A 80 9.76 -0.43 -2.10
N VAL A 81 9.20 0.76 -1.95
CA VAL A 81 9.06 1.74 -3.03
C VAL A 81 10.26 2.67 -3.06
N GLN A 82 11.07 2.55 -4.10
CA GLN A 82 12.11 3.54 -4.38
C GLN A 82 11.46 4.85 -4.82
N THR A 83 11.74 5.89 -4.03
CA THR A 83 11.06 7.18 -4.11
C THR A 83 12.09 8.29 -4.28
N VAL A 84 11.75 9.30 -5.07
CA VAL A 84 12.51 10.54 -5.21
C VAL A 84 11.63 11.69 -4.74
N ARG A 85 12.08 12.44 -3.75
CA ARG A 85 11.43 13.67 -3.29
C ARG A 85 11.68 14.79 -4.31
N LEU A 86 10.62 15.39 -4.82
CA LEU A 86 10.67 16.36 -5.93
C LEU A 86 11.39 17.66 -5.56
N ARG A 87 11.27 18.13 -4.31
CA ARG A 87 11.81 19.44 -3.90
C ARG A 87 13.34 19.53 -3.93
N ASP A 88 14.03 18.41 -3.73
CA ASP A 88 15.50 18.36 -3.59
C ASP A 88 16.14 17.13 -4.25
N ASN A 89 15.37 16.35 -5.01
CA ASN A 89 15.79 15.12 -5.68
C ASN A 89 16.40 14.06 -4.73
N LYS A 90 16.08 14.11 -3.43
CA LYS A 90 16.57 13.11 -2.47
C LYS A 90 15.90 11.77 -2.76
N GLN A 91 16.72 10.72 -2.88
CA GLN A 91 16.27 9.36 -3.14
C GLN A 91 16.30 8.52 -1.87
N PHE A 92 15.26 7.72 -1.66
CA PHE A 92 15.15 6.81 -0.53
C PHE A 92 14.16 5.68 -0.83
N GLU A 93 14.13 4.65 0.01
CA GLU A 93 13.17 3.54 -0.11
C GLU A 93 12.13 3.63 0.99
N VAL A 94 10.86 3.75 0.61
CA VAL A 94 9.73 3.73 1.53
C VAL A 94 9.29 2.29 1.71
N ALA A 95 9.26 1.81 2.95
CA ALA A 95 8.94 0.41 3.24
C ALA A 95 7.52 0.04 2.80
N ARG A 96 6.55 0.90 3.11
CA ARG A 96 5.14 0.69 2.77
C ARG A 96 4.36 1.99 2.62
N ILE A 97 3.47 2.07 1.63
CA ILE A 97 2.52 3.17 1.42
C ILE A 97 1.12 2.55 1.28
N ILE A 98 0.14 3.05 2.03
CA ILE A 98 -1.24 2.56 1.97
C ILE A 98 -2.12 3.66 1.39
N ILE A 99 -2.76 3.36 0.27
CA ILE A 99 -3.68 4.26 -0.44
C ILE A 99 -5.07 3.69 -0.28
N LYS A 100 -5.92 4.40 0.45
CA LYS A 100 -7.25 3.91 0.82
C LYS A 100 -8.32 4.46 -0.09
N GLY A 101 -9.33 3.62 -0.35
CA GLY A 101 -10.66 4.07 -0.74
C GLY A 101 -10.72 4.75 -2.10
N PHE A 102 -9.86 4.36 -3.06
CA PHE A 102 -10.05 4.77 -4.43
C PHE A 102 -11.02 3.81 -5.13
N GLU A 103 -11.76 4.34 -6.09
CA GLU A 103 -12.81 3.62 -6.81
C GLU A 103 -12.36 3.39 -8.25
N ILE A 104 -12.51 2.15 -8.73
CA ILE A 104 -12.40 1.80 -10.14
C ILE A 104 -13.82 1.65 -10.65
N THR A 105 -14.23 2.53 -11.56
CA THR A 105 -15.58 2.52 -12.15
C THR A 105 -15.56 1.81 -13.51
N GLU A 106 -16.76 1.48 -14.02
CA GLU A 106 -16.91 0.99 -15.40
C GLU A 106 -16.31 1.94 -16.44
N GLU A 107 -16.33 3.25 -16.19
CA GLU A 107 -15.74 4.24 -17.09
C GLU A 107 -14.22 4.18 -17.11
N ASN A 108 -13.57 3.78 -16.01
CA ASN A 108 -12.13 3.57 -15.97
C ASN A 108 -11.71 2.27 -16.67
N LEU A 109 -12.59 1.28 -16.71
CA LEU A 109 -12.32 -0.02 -17.34
C LEU A 109 -12.40 0.04 -18.87
N LYS A 110 -13.20 0.95 -19.44
CA LYS A 110 -13.25 1.20 -20.89
C LYS A 110 -11.89 1.58 -21.51
N PRO A 111 -11.14 2.57 -21.00
CA PRO A 111 -9.77 2.86 -21.47
C PRO A 111 -8.73 1.87 -20.91
N GLY A 112 -9.10 1.08 -19.89
CA GLY A 112 -8.19 0.15 -19.23
C GLY A 112 -7.10 0.85 -18.40
N SER A 113 -7.35 2.07 -17.92
CA SER A 113 -6.39 2.84 -17.12
C SER A 113 -7.06 3.62 -15.98
N VAL A 114 -6.41 3.64 -14.83
CA VAL A 114 -6.83 4.35 -13.61
C VAL A 114 -5.66 5.16 -13.09
N GLU A 115 -5.92 6.43 -12.78
CA GLU A 115 -4.99 7.27 -12.04
C GLU A 115 -5.31 7.20 -10.54
N VAL A 116 -4.28 7.06 -9.72
CA VAL A 116 -4.38 6.92 -8.26
C VAL A 116 -3.52 8.00 -7.61
N SER A 117 -4.16 8.98 -6.99
CA SER A 117 -3.46 10.07 -6.30
C SER A 117 -2.96 9.64 -4.91
N ILE A 118 -1.73 10.03 -4.57
CA ILE A 118 -1.08 9.80 -3.28
C ILE A 118 -0.88 11.17 -2.62
N THR A 119 -1.60 11.38 -1.51
CA THR A 119 -1.67 12.66 -0.79
C THR A 119 -0.71 12.77 0.39
N ALA A 120 0.20 11.81 0.57
CA ALA A 120 1.17 11.83 1.66
C ALA A 120 2.03 13.10 1.59
N ARG A 121 2.18 13.77 2.74
CA ARG A 121 3.00 14.97 2.91
C ARG A 121 4.09 14.73 3.93
N GLY A 122 5.32 15.04 3.56
CA GLY A 122 6.48 14.81 4.40
C GLY A 122 6.83 13.34 4.57
N GLU A 123 7.96 13.11 5.23
CA GLU A 123 8.50 11.80 5.47
C GLU A 123 9.43 11.84 6.68
N PHE A 124 9.63 10.68 7.28
CA PHE A 124 10.50 10.52 8.43
C PHE A 124 11.11 9.12 8.40
N ARG A 125 12.20 8.97 9.15
CA ARG A 125 12.82 7.67 9.38
C ARG A 125 12.72 7.28 10.83
N VAL A 126 12.54 5.99 11.05
CA VAL A 126 12.56 5.33 12.34
C VAL A 126 13.82 4.49 12.39
N ILE A 127 14.72 4.80 13.31
CA ILE A 127 15.99 4.08 13.47
C ILE A 127 15.93 3.25 14.75
N ALA A 128 16.15 1.95 14.62
CA ALA A 128 16.36 1.07 15.77
C ALA A 128 17.83 1.09 16.18
N VAL A 129 18.11 1.44 17.43
CA VAL A 129 19.48 1.47 17.97
C VAL A 129 19.60 0.64 19.25
N ASP A 130 20.76 0.02 19.45
CA ASP A 130 21.09 -0.64 20.71
C ASP A 130 21.51 0.37 21.81
N GLN A 131 21.85 -0.13 22.99
CA GLN A 131 22.32 0.67 24.13
C GLN A 131 23.60 1.48 23.87
N TYR A 132 24.36 1.15 22.83
CA TYR A 132 25.57 1.85 22.41
C TYR A 132 25.30 2.83 21.26
N GLY A 133 24.03 2.97 20.83
CA GLY A 133 23.64 3.82 19.72
C GLY A 133 23.91 3.21 18.34
N LYS A 134 24.24 1.91 18.25
CA LYS A 134 24.48 1.23 16.98
C LYS A 134 23.16 0.77 16.37
N ALA A 135 23.02 0.96 15.05
CA ALA A 135 21.86 0.53 14.29
C ALA A 135 21.62 -0.99 14.37
N VAL A 136 20.34 -1.40 14.46
CA VAL A 136 19.92 -2.80 14.51
C VAL A 136 19.12 -3.14 13.24
N PRO A 137 19.71 -3.87 12.27
CA PRO A 137 19.03 -4.28 11.05
C PRO A 137 18.07 -5.44 11.28
N ASP A 138 17.15 -5.66 10.33
CA ASP A 138 16.17 -6.75 10.30
C ASP A 138 15.25 -6.84 11.54
N LEU A 139 15.21 -5.80 12.37
CA LEU A 139 14.37 -5.74 13.56
C LEU A 139 12.92 -5.58 13.14
N ALA A 140 12.06 -6.45 13.67
CA ALA A 140 10.64 -6.38 13.43
C ALA A 140 9.97 -5.27 14.26
N VAL A 141 9.34 -4.32 13.58
CA VAL A 141 8.56 -3.25 14.19
C VAL A 141 7.09 -3.37 13.80
N LEU A 142 6.19 -3.10 14.75
CA LEU A 142 4.78 -2.89 14.46
C LEU A 142 4.56 -1.40 14.24
N VAL A 143 3.98 -1.06 13.11
CA VAL A 143 3.58 0.31 12.79
C VAL A 143 2.06 0.33 12.76
N ASN A 144 1.49 1.11 13.66
CA ASN A 144 0.07 1.40 13.73
C ASN A 144 -0.14 2.83 13.26
N ASN A 145 -1.10 3.04 12.36
CA ASN A 145 -1.68 4.37 12.13
C ASN A 145 -3.16 4.32 12.49
N THR A 146 -3.86 5.46 12.38
CA THR A 146 -5.28 5.62 12.74
C THR A 146 -6.24 4.56 12.18
N SER A 147 -5.83 3.79 11.17
CA SER A 147 -6.73 2.92 10.44
C SER A 147 -6.09 1.61 9.94
N THR A 148 -4.85 1.31 10.32
CA THR A 148 -4.13 0.12 9.86
C THR A 148 -2.94 -0.21 10.74
N THR A 149 -2.70 -1.50 10.89
CA THR A 149 -1.54 -2.06 11.57
C THR A 149 -0.73 -2.89 10.58
N PHE A 150 0.59 -2.71 10.54
CA PHE A 150 1.46 -3.51 9.71
C PHE A 150 2.81 -3.77 10.38
N LYS A 151 3.37 -4.95 10.08
CA LYS A 151 4.69 -5.37 10.55
C LYS A 151 5.72 -5.05 9.47
N LEU A 152 6.76 -4.30 9.84
CA LEU A 152 7.90 -4.00 8.98
C LEU A 152 9.19 -4.55 9.59
N LYS A 153 10.25 -4.57 8.79
CA LYS A 153 11.61 -4.84 9.24
C LYS A 153 12.48 -3.64 8.94
N THR A 154 13.40 -3.31 9.85
CA THR A 154 14.44 -2.34 9.57
C THR A 154 15.37 -2.83 8.46
N ASN A 155 15.85 -1.91 7.62
CA ASN A 155 16.81 -2.21 6.56
C ASN A 155 18.22 -2.46 7.12
N LYS A 156 19.24 -2.54 6.24
CA LYS A 156 20.63 -2.79 6.64
C LYS A 156 21.22 -1.69 7.51
N GLU A 157 20.70 -0.48 7.39
CA GLU A 157 21.05 0.70 8.17
C GLU A 157 20.25 0.78 9.49
N GLY A 158 19.41 -0.20 9.79
CA GLY A 158 18.55 -0.21 10.98
C GLY A 158 17.39 0.78 10.89
N GLU A 159 17.02 1.20 9.69
CA GLU A 159 16.01 2.23 9.44
C GLU A 159 14.74 1.66 8.79
N VAL A 160 13.61 2.31 9.06
CA VAL A 160 12.37 2.22 8.28
C VAL A 160 11.97 3.64 7.89
N ILE A 161 11.75 3.89 6.60
CA ILE A 161 11.29 5.19 6.10
C ILE A 161 9.81 5.10 5.78
N LEU A 162 9.05 6.08 6.29
CA LEU A 162 7.60 6.21 6.13
C LEU A 162 7.27 7.58 5.55
N LEU A 163 6.17 7.65 4.79
CA LEU A 163 5.61 8.91 4.32
C LEU A 163 4.49 9.39 5.25
N GLY A 164 4.36 10.70 5.44
CA GLY A 164 3.37 11.34 6.30
C GLY A 164 3.97 12.04 7.52
N ASN A 165 3.11 12.44 8.46
CA ASN A 165 3.51 13.05 9.72
C ASN A 165 3.83 11.95 10.75
N PRO A 166 4.98 11.97 11.45
CA PRO A 166 5.27 11.01 12.51
C PRO A 166 4.20 10.90 13.60
N ASP A 167 3.47 11.99 13.89
CA ASP A 167 2.40 12.00 14.90
C ASP A 167 1.19 11.12 14.52
N ASP A 168 1.04 10.77 13.23
CA ASP A 168 -0.02 9.88 12.74
C ASP A 168 0.28 8.40 13.02
N TYR A 169 1.47 8.09 13.58
CA TYR A 169 1.99 6.73 13.75
C TYR A 169 2.32 6.40 15.20
N HIS A 170 1.94 5.20 15.61
CA HIS A 170 2.42 4.55 16.82
C HIS A 170 3.30 3.36 16.43
N ILE A 171 4.55 3.37 16.86
CA ILE A 171 5.56 2.41 16.40
C ILE A 171 6.18 1.71 17.60
N GLU A 172 6.17 0.39 17.59
CA GLU A 172 6.67 -0.44 18.68
C GLU A 172 7.51 -1.61 18.15
N ILE A 173 8.35 -2.16 19.03
CA ILE A 173 9.18 -3.33 18.73
C ILE A 173 8.37 -4.58 19.10
N ILE A 174 8.19 -5.50 18.16
CA ILE A 174 7.40 -6.73 18.39
C ILE A 174 8.21 -7.78 19.13
N ASP A 175 9.48 -7.93 18.73
CA ASP A 175 10.39 -8.93 19.27
C ASP A 175 11.82 -8.40 19.14
N GLY A 176 12.51 -8.26 20.27
CA GLY A 176 13.85 -7.70 20.32
C GLY A 176 14.38 -7.57 21.76
N PRO A 177 15.70 -7.44 21.92
CA PRO A 177 16.30 -7.12 23.22
C PRO A 177 15.67 -5.88 23.86
N ALA A 178 15.40 -5.94 25.17
CA ALA A 178 14.84 -4.82 25.95
C ALA A 178 15.71 -3.55 25.92
N SER A 179 16.96 -3.65 25.48
CA SER A 179 17.90 -2.54 25.33
C SER A 179 17.76 -1.76 24.03
N ILE A 180 16.91 -2.17 23.09
CA ILE A 180 16.71 -1.46 21.83
C ILE A 180 15.80 -0.26 22.03
N GLN A 181 16.18 0.87 21.43
CA GLN A 181 15.39 2.09 21.40
C GLN A 181 15.04 2.45 19.95
N LEU A 182 13.84 2.99 19.74
CA LEU A 182 13.44 3.58 18.46
C LEU A 182 13.65 5.10 18.52
N LYS A 183 14.27 5.64 17.47
CA LYS A 183 14.44 7.10 17.27
C LYS A 183 13.69 7.52 16.02
N ILE A 184 12.83 8.52 16.14
CA ILE A 184 12.11 9.12 15.02
C ILE A 184 12.85 10.40 14.62
N LEU A 185 13.26 10.49 13.35
CA LEU A 185 14.04 11.61 12.83
C LEU A 185 13.45 12.10 11.50
N PRO A 186 13.55 13.41 11.20
CA PRO A 186 13.23 13.91 9.88
C PRO A 186 14.19 13.34 8.82
N LEU A 187 13.74 13.29 7.56
CA LEU A 187 14.54 12.86 6.41
C LEU A 187 15.11 14.03 5.60
#